data_AF-A0A1J3I6U7-F1
#
_entry.id   AF-A0A1J3I6U7-F1
#
_cell.length_a   1.000
_cell.length_b   1.000
_cell.length_c   1.000
_cell.angle_alpha   90.00
_cell.angle_beta   90.00
_cell.angle_gamma   90.00
#
_symmetry.space_group_name_H-M   'P 1'
#
loop_
_entity.id
_entity.type
_entity.pdbx_description
1 polymer ?
#
loop_
_entity_poly.entity_id
_entity_poly.type
_entity_poly.pdbx_seq_one_letter_code
_entity_poly.pdbx_strand_id
1 'polypeptide(L)'
;MAELEKKLNKLEIYCHNLKSGLDECSNKKQSVPIRKDGFNDRIIQQFLVSVSESRTSIRALSRSLASQLRTVGGKVYERLSLLLQPFDVKINSFAKNPKSLIFYLEAILSRAFFEDFEASGFQKNGSTRILNPIDRCEANYASFNVLMELTWDEVLSRGTKHFSEEFSRFCDRKMSDVVSMLCWNRAWPEPLLQAFFGASKSVWLVHLLANSVNPSLQIVRVEKDDRFDPVYMEETGGDRLKSLVRAMVQPGFYVYGSVVKCKVVCKHSGNDEEEVVEDRPVKECNKNDKSLISICSPLGG
;
A
#
# COMPACT_ATOMS: atom_id res chain seq x y z
N MET A 1 8.98 37.91 48.30
CA MET A 1 10.36 37.61 47.83
C MET A 1 10.82 36.24 48.33
N ALA A 2 10.98 36.03 49.64
CA ALA A 2 11.51 34.77 50.20
C ALA A 2 10.69 33.48 49.90
N GLU A 3 9.37 33.58 49.78
CA GLU A 3 8.53 32.41 49.45
C GLU A 3 8.70 31.95 48.00
N LEU A 4 8.95 32.90 47.09
CA LEU A 4 9.15 32.63 45.67
C LEU A 4 10.51 31.96 45.44
N GLU A 5 11.56 32.43 46.10
CA GLU A 5 12.88 31.79 46.09
C GLU A 5 12.83 30.36 46.64
N LYS A 6 12.05 30.14 47.71
CA LYS A 6 11.86 28.79 48.28
C LYS A 6 11.14 27.84 47.30
N LYS A 7 10.19 28.35 46.52
CA LYS A 7 9.49 27.57 45.48
C LYS A 7 10.40 27.31 44.27
N LEU A 8 11.24 28.27 43.89
CA LEU A 8 12.21 28.13 42.81
C LEU A 8 13.27 27.08 43.13
N ASN A 9 13.87 27.15 44.33
CA ASN A 9 14.85 26.16 44.78
C ASN A 9 14.27 24.74 44.86
N LYS A 10 13.02 24.59 45.29
CA LYS A 10 12.32 23.29 45.28
C LYS A 10 12.13 22.75 43.87
N LEU A 11 11.80 23.61 42.91
CA LEU A 11 11.62 23.21 41.52
C LEU A 11 12.95 22.82 40.87
N GLU A 12 14.03 23.55 41.17
CA GLU A 12 15.37 23.26 40.66
C GLU A 12 15.88 21.91 41.18
N ILE A 13 15.71 21.63 42.46
CA ILE A 13 16.03 20.32 43.06
C ILE A 13 15.19 19.21 42.41
N TYR A 14 13.90 19.46 42.16
CA TYR A 14 13.03 18.48 41.52
C TYR A 14 13.45 18.18 40.08
N CYS A 15 13.75 19.20 39.28
CA CYS A 15 14.27 19.06 37.92
C CYS A 15 15.62 18.33 37.89
N HIS A 16 16.50 18.62 38.86
CA HIS A 16 17.78 17.92 38.99
C HIS A 16 17.56 16.44 39.30
N ASN A 17 16.71 16.11 40.27
CA ASN A 17 16.39 14.72 40.61
C ASN A 17 15.73 13.96 39.45
N LEU A 18 14.85 14.63 38.69
CA LEU A 18 14.25 14.05 37.48
C LEU A 18 15.30 13.75 36.41
N LYS A 19 16.24 14.68 36.20
CA LYS A 19 17.34 14.51 35.25
C LYS A 19 18.26 13.36 35.69
N SER A 20 18.66 13.32 36.97
CA SER A 20 19.46 12.23 37.54
C SER A 20 18.76 10.88 37.41
N GLY A 21 17.44 10.82 37.67
CA GLY A 21 16.65 9.61 37.49
C GLY A 21 16.54 9.18 36.02
N LEU A 22 16.46 10.13 35.09
CA LEU A 22 16.50 9.85 33.64
C LEU A 22 17.87 9.29 33.23
N ASP A 23 18.96 9.86 33.75
CA ASP A 23 20.33 9.44 33.45
C ASP A 23 20.62 8.04 34.02
N GLU A 24 20.10 7.70 35.21
CA GLU A 24 20.17 6.35 35.76
C GLU A 24 19.36 5.33 34.94
N CYS A 25 18.17 5.71 34.47
CA CYS A 25 17.38 4.89 33.54
C CYS A 25 18.05 4.73 32.18
N SER A 26 18.80 5.73 31.72
CA SER A 26 19.57 5.68 30.48
C SER A 26 20.80 4.77 30.62
N ASN A 27 21.52 4.87 31.73
CA ASN A 27 22.71 4.05 32.00
C ASN A 27 22.36 2.57 32.30
N LYS A 28 21.19 2.27 32.88
CA LYS A 28 20.70 0.88 33.03
C LYS A 28 20.27 0.23 31.70
N LYS A 29 20.14 0.99 30.61
CA LYS A 29 19.95 0.44 29.25
C LYS A 29 21.25 -0.04 28.59
N GLN A 30 22.41 0.15 29.21
CA GLN A 30 23.72 -0.24 28.66
C GLN A 30 24.17 -1.69 28.94
N SER A 31 23.27 -2.60 29.33
CA SER A 31 23.56 -4.05 29.33
C SER A 31 22.95 -4.80 28.14
N VAL A 32 22.63 -4.10 27.04
CA VAL A 32 22.28 -4.71 25.76
C VAL A 32 23.22 -4.12 24.70
N PRO A 33 24.05 -4.91 24.02
CA PRO A 33 25.02 -4.37 23.09
C PRO A 33 24.29 -3.63 21.96
N ILE A 34 24.57 -2.33 21.86
CA ILE A 34 24.18 -1.43 20.78
C ILE A 34 24.86 -1.94 19.50
N ARG A 35 24.17 -2.84 18.78
CA ARG A 35 24.41 -3.17 17.35
C ARG A 35 23.17 -2.86 16.49
N LYS A 36 22.26 -2.02 16.98
CA LYS A 36 20.87 -1.93 16.49
C LYS A 36 20.58 -0.88 15.42
N ASP A 37 21.47 0.09 15.18
CA ASP A 37 21.18 1.19 14.25
C ASP A 37 21.06 0.66 12.80
N GLY A 38 22.11 -0.02 12.30
CA GLY A 38 22.10 -0.55 10.93
C GLY A 38 21.14 -1.72 10.68
N PHE A 39 20.75 -2.47 11.71
CA PHE A 39 19.80 -3.60 11.54
C PHE A 39 18.37 -3.09 11.32
N ASN A 40 17.95 -2.10 12.11
CA ASN A 40 16.65 -1.48 11.92
C ASN A 40 16.61 -0.76 10.56
N ASP A 41 17.67 -0.05 10.17
CA ASP A 41 17.73 0.61 8.87
C ASP A 41 17.55 -0.36 7.70
N ARG A 42 18.18 -1.54 7.79
CA ARG A 42 18.00 -2.61 6.78
C ARG A 42 16.54 -3.08 6.71
N ILE A 43 15.91 -3.34 7.86
CA ILE A 43 14.51 -3.76 7.91
C ILE A 43 13.61 -2.68 7.31
N ILE A 44 13.86 -1.41 7.60
CA ILE A 44 13.11 -0.29 7.05
C ILE A 44 13.30 -0.18 5.54
N GLN A 45 14.52 -0.34 5.03
CA GLN A 45 14.74 -0.36 3.59
C GLN A 45 13.97 -1.50 2.90
N GLN A 46 14.03 -2.71 3.46
CA GLN A 46 13.27 -3.85 2.97
C GLN A 46 11.76 -3.62 3.07
N PHE A 47 11.29 -2.91 4.10
CA PHE A 47 9.90 -2.55 4.27
C PHE A 47 9.43 -1.61 3.16
N LEU A 48 10.20 -0.55 2.87
CA LEU A 48 9.87 0.40 1.80
C LEU A 48 9.82 -0.29 0.42
N VAL A 49 10.77 -1.19 0.15
CA VAL A 49 10.77 -2.02 -1.07
C VAL A 49 9.53 -2.92 -1.11
N SER A 50 9.24 -3.64 -0.02
CA SER A 50 8.07 -4.53 0.06
C SER A 50 6.75 -3.78 -0.09
N VAL A 51 6.65 -2.54 0.43
CA VAL A 51 5.47 -1.69 0.21
C VAL A 51 5.33 -1.36 -1.28
N SER A 52 6.41 -0.97 -1.96
CA SER A 52 6.39 -0.73 -3.41
C SER A 52 6.00 -1.98 -4.23
N GLU A 53 6.52 -3.14 -3.86
CA GLU A 53 6.20 -4.42 -4.48
C GLU A 53 4.75 -4.83 -4.26
N SER A 54 4.23 -4.66 -3.03
CA SER A 54 2.82 -4.94 -2.71
C SER A 54 1.88 -4.07 -3.55
N ARG A 55 2.25 -2.78 -3.71
CA ARG A 55 1.51 -1.84 -4.54
C ARG A 55 1.46 -2.28 -6.01
N THR A 56 2.59 -2.77 -6.52
CA THR A 56 2.70 -3.23 -7.90
C THR A 56 1.96 -4.55 -8.11
N SER A 57 2.03 -5.45 -7.14
CA SER A 57 1.40 -6.78 -7.19
C SER A 57 -0.12 -6.70 -7.10
N ILE A 58 -0.68 -5.85 -6.22
CA ILE A 58 -2.12 -5.60 -6.18
C ILE A 58 -2.61 -4.99 -7.49
N ARG A 59 -1.84 -4.09 -8.10
CA ARG A 59 -2.17 -3.54 -9.43
C ARG A 59 -2.11 -4.62 -10.52
N ALA A 60 -1.14 -5.52 -10.47
CA ALA A 60 -1.06 -6.66 -11.40
C ALA A 60 -2.28 -7.59 -11.26
N LEU A 61 -2.69 -7.92 -10.03
CA LEU A 61 -3.91 -8.66 -9.75
C LEU A 61 -5.14 -7.92 -10.27
N SER A 62 -5.23 -6.60 -10.06
CA SER A 62 -6.33 -5.75 -10.56
C SER A 62 -6.45 -5.82 -12.08
N ARG A 63 -5.33 -5.78 -12.80
CA ARG A 63 -5.29 -5.93 -14.27
C ARG A 63 -5.69 -7.34 -14.71
N SER A 64 -5.20 -8.36 -14.01
CA SER A 64 -5.52 -9.76 -14.30
C SER A 64 -7.03 -9.99 -14.14
N LEU A 65 -7.63 -9.54 -13.03
CA LEU A 65 -9.07 -9.57 -12.82
C LEU A 65 -9.84 -8.78 -13.89
N ALA A 66 -9.42 -7.55 -14.21
CA ALA A 66 -10.07 -6.74 -15.24
C ALA A 66 -10.08 -7.43 -16.62
N SER A 67 -9.02 -8.17 -16.95
CA SER A 67 -8.97 -8.94 -18.21
C SER A 67 -9.96 -10.10 -18.21
N GLN A 68 -10.13 -10.77 -17.06
CA GLN A 68 -11.10 -11.84 -16.89
C GLN A 68 -12.54 -11.34 -16.84
N LEU A 69 -12.80 -10.12 -16.34
CA LEU A 69 -14.17 -9.58 -16.28
C LEU A 69 -14.89 -9.64 -17.64
N ARG A 70 -14.16 -9.44 -18.76
CA ARG A 70 -14.72 -9.50 -20.11
C ARG A 70 -15.34 -10.86 -20.48
N THR A 71 -14.92 -11.93 -19.81
CA THR A 71 -15.35 -13.31 -20.10
C THR A 71 -16.26 -13.88 -19.02
N VAL A 72 -16.47 -13.14 -17.93
CA VAL A 72 -17.20 -13.58 -16.74
C VAL A 72 -18.66 -13.10 -16.83
N GLY A 73 -19.60 -13.92 -16.37
CA GLY A 73 -21.03 -13.68 -16.52
C GLY A 73 -21.58 -12.46 -15.75
N GLY A 74 -22.82 -12.07 -16.06
CA GLY A 74 -23.46 -10.83 -15.56
C GLY A 74 -23.48 -10.65 -14.03
N LYS A 75 -23.53 -11.75 -13.25
CA LYS A 75 -23.55 -11.69 -11.78
C LYS A 75 -22.33 -10.99 -11.17
N VAL A 76 -21.14 -11.21 -11.74
CA VAL A 76 -19.91 -10.55 -11.24
C VAL A 76 -19.91 -9.07 -11.60
N TYR A 77 -20.44 -8.71 -12.77
CA TYR A 77 -20.62 -7.32 -13.18
C TYR A 77 -21.60 -6.56 -12.28
N GLU A 78 -22.75 -7.16 -11.97
CA GLU A 78 -23.73 -6.59 -11.04
C GLU A 78 -23.10 -6.36 -9.67
N ARG A 79 -22.38 -7.36 -9.15
CA ARG A 79 -21.72 -7.26 -7.86
C ARG A 79 -20.65 -6.17 -7.86
N LEU A 80 -19.85 -6.08 -8.92
CA LEU A 80 -18.86 -5.02 -9.08
C LEU A 80 -19.52 -3.63 -9.13
N SER A 81 -20.65 -3.48 -9.82
CA SER A 81 -21.39 -2.21 -9.85
C SER A 81 -21.84 -1.78 -8.45
N LEU A 82 -22.25 -2.72 -7.59
CA LEU A 82 -22.60 -2.43 -6.19
C LEU A 82 -21.38 -2.02 -5.36
N LEU A 83 -20.24 -2.69 -5.54
CA LEU A 83 -19.00 -2.36 -4.84
C LEU A 83 -18.44 -0.98 -5.23
N LEU A 84 -18.78 -0.48 -6.41
CA LEU A 84 -18.33 0.81 -6.91
C LEU A 84 -19.25 1.98 -6.54
N GLN A 85 -20.50 1.68 -6.16
CA GLN A 85 -21.47 2.70 -5.75
C GLN A 85 -20.92 3.64 -4.65
N PRO A 86 -20.19 3.16 -3.62
CA PRO A 86 -19.59 4.04 -2.62
C PRO A 86 -18.61 5.07 -3.20
N PHE A 87 -18.00 4.83 -4.36
CA PHE A 87 -17.05 5.76 -4.99
C PHE A 87 -17.71 6.79 -5.91
N ASP A 88 -19.04 6.81 -5.98
CA ASP A 88 -19.83 7.68 -6.88
C ASP A 88 -19.43 7.46 -8.36
N VAL A 89 -19.21 6.20 -8.77
CA VAL A 89 -18.84 5.82 -10.15
C VAL A 89 -19.82 4.80 -10.72
N LYS A 90 -20.25 5.02 -11.97
CA LYS A 90 -21.10 4.08 -12.69
C LYS A 90 -20.23 3.13 -13.53
N ILE A 91 -20.51 1.84 -13.51
CA ILE A 91 -19.70 0.85 -14.25
C ILE A 91 -19.62 1.13 -15.77
N ASN A 92 -20.67 1.74 -16.33
CA ASN A 92 -20.72 2.13 -17.74
C ASN A 92 -19.70 3.23 -18.11
N SER A 93 -19.20 4.01 -17.14
CA SER A 93 -18.17 5.04 -17.39
C SER A 93 -16.83 4.43 -17.79
N PHE A 94 -16.58 3.15 -17.45
CA PHE A 94 -15.33 2.48 -17.78
C PHE A 94 -15.22 2.02 -19.23
N ALA A 95 -16.32 1.99 -19.99
CA ALA A 95 -16.28 1.74 -21.43
C ALA A 95 -15.43 2.81 -22.15
N LYS A 96 -15.53 4.07 -21.69
CA LYS A 96 -14.75 5.21 -22.23
C LYS A 96 -13.35 5.30 -21.64
N ASN A 97 -13.14 4.86 -20.40
CA ASN A 97 -11.82 4.86 -19.74
C ASN A 97 -11.56 3.54 -18.98
N PRO A 98 -11.11 2.48 -19.66
CA PRO A 98 -10.86 1.18 -19.04
C PRO A 98 -9.70 1.21 -18.03
N LYS A 99 -8.80 2.20 -18.11
CA LYS A 99 -7.73 2.37 -17.12
C LYS A 99 -8.26 2.81 -15.76
N SER A 100 -9.35 3.58 -15.73
CA SER A 100 -9.95 4.02 -14.47
C SER A 100 -10.58 2.88 -13.66
N LEU A 101 -11.11 1.84 -14.32
CA LEU A 101 -11.60 0.63 -13.63
C LEU A 101 -10.50 -0.05 -12.81
N ILE A 102 -9.26 -0.06 -13.32
CA ILE A 102 -8.12 -0.67 -12.62
C ILE A 102 -7.90 0.03 -11.27
N PHE A 103 -8.04 1.35 -11.18
CA PHE A 103 -7.84 2.06 -9.90
C PHE A 103 -8.88 1.69 -8.85
N TYR A 104 -10.13 1.47 -9.27
CA TYR A 104 -11.18 1.09 -8.32
C TYR A 104 -11.11 -0.39 -7.93
N LEU A 105 -10.73 -1.28 -8.87
CA LEU A 105 -10.39 -2.66 -8.52
C LEU A 105 -9.20 -2.70 -7.56
N GLU A 106 -8.18 -1.87 -7.80
CA GLU A 106 -7.02 -1.72 -6.93
C GLU A 106 -7.45 -1.24 -5.54
N ALA A 107 -8.32 -0.23 -5.43
CA ALA A 107 -8.89 0.24 -4.16
C ALA A 107 -9.65 -0.86 -3.39
N ILE A 108 -10.53 -1.59 -4.07
CA ILE A 108 -11.32 -2.68 -3.48
C ILE A 108 -10.40 -3.80 -2.98
N LEU A 109 -9.43 -4.21 -3.79
CA LEU A 109 -8.48 -5.27 -3.45
C LEU A 109 -7.51 -4.83 -2.36
N SER A 110 -6.98 -3.61 -2.41
CA SER A 110 -6.15 -3.08 -1.34
C SER A 110 -6.88 -3.04 -0.01
N ARG A 111 -8.15 -2.62 0.01
CA ARG A 111 -8.97 -2.70 1.22
C ARG A 111 -9.07 -4.14 1.73
N ALA A 112 -9.42 -5.09 0.86
CA ALA A 112 -9.58 -6.49 1.25
C ALA A 112 -8.26 -7.12 1.75
N PHE A 113 -7.14 -6.87 1.07
CA PHE A 113 -5.85 -7.47 1.41
C PHE A 113 -5.23 -6.89 2.70
N PHE A 114 -5.43 -5.61 2.97
CA PHE A 114 -4.90 -4.92 4.15
C PHE A 114 -5.91 -4.82 5.32
N GLU A 115 -7.07 -5.47 5.20
CA GLU A 115 -8.03 -5.60 6.31
C GLU A 115 -7.43 -6.39 7.47
N ASP A 116 -7.53 -5.85 8.69
CA ASP A 116 -6.93 -6.34 9.91
C ASP A 116 -5.38 -6.38 9.93
N PHE A 117 -4.71 -5.52 9.16
CA PHE A 117 -3.24 -5.42 9.12
C PHE A 117 -2.59 -5.25 10.51
N GLU A 118 -3.25 -4.59 11.45
CA GLU A 118 -2.75 -4.39 12.81
C GLU A 118 -2.80 -5.67 13.66
N ALA A 119 -3.61 -6.64 13.25
CA ALA A 119 -3.80 -7.88 13.98
C ALA A 119 -2.80 -8.96 13.53
N SER A 120 -2.40 -9.82 14.48
CA SER A 120 -1.50 -10.94 14.17
C SER A 120 -2.12 -11.84 13.10
N GLY A 121 -1.38 -12.06 12.00
CA GLY A 121 -1.82 -12.86 10.87
C GLY A 121 -3.07 -12.36 10.14
N PHE A 122 -3.42 -11.06 10.23
CA PHE A 122 -4.64 -10.49 9.63
C PHE A 122 -5.92 -11.16 10.16
N GLN A 123 -6.01 -11.31 11.48
CA GLN A 123 -7.20 -11.86 12.15
C GLN A 123 -7.55 -11.01 13.37
N LYS A 124 -8.65 -10.26 13.31
CA LYS A 124 -9.13 -9.40 14.42
C LYS A 124 -9.20 -10.08 15.78
N ASN A 125 -9.53 -11.38 15.81
CA ASN A 125 -9.62 -12.20 17.03
C ASN A 125 -8.40 -13.12 17.23
N GLY A 126 -7.32 -12.90 16.47
CA GLY A 126 -6.08 -13.66 16.59
C GLY A 126 -5.33 -13.29 17.87
N SER A 127 -4.88 -14.29 18.63
CA SER A 127 -4.01 -14.06 19.79
C SER A 127 -2.55 -13.96 19.35
N THR A 128 -1.85 -12.91 19.76
CA THR A 128 -0.39 -12.82 19.61
C THR A 128 0.27 -13.95 20.39
N ARG A 129 0.85 -14.92 19.68
CA ARG A 129 1.47 -16.10 20.29
C ARG A 129 2.77 -15.77 21.03
N ILE A 130 3.50 -14.75 20.58
CA ILE A 130 4.79 -14.33 21.14
C ILE A 130 4.62 -13.01 21.88
N LEU A 131 4.57 -13.07 23.21
CA LEU A 131 4.35 -11.90 24.06
C LEU A 131 5.60 -11.01 24.17
N ASN A 132 6.79 -11.60 24.13
CA ASN A 132 8.05 -10.86 24.17
C ASN A 132 8.24 -10.08 22.85
N PRO A 133 8.37 -8.74 22.90
CA PRO A 133 8.52 -7.93 21.69
C PRO A 133 9.78 -8.26 20.87
N ILE A 134 10.88 -8.67 21.52
CA ILE A 134 12.13 -8.98 20.82
C ILE A 134 11.96 -10.28 20.03
N ASP A 135 11.51 -11.34 20.71
CA ASP A 135 11.27 -12.65 20.09
C ASP A 135 10.23 -12.55 18.95
N ARG A 136 9.21 -11.69 19.13
CA ARG A 136 8.21 -11.41 18.09
C ARG A 136 8.87 -10.79 16.86
N CYS A 137 9.70 -9.76 17.05
CA CYS A 137 10.40 -9.10 15.95
C CYS A 137 11.30 -10.08 15.18
N GLU A 138 12.07 -10.88 15.91
CA GLU A 138 12.98 -11.88 15.34
C GLU A 138 12.22 -12.98 14.58
N ALA A 139 11.12 -13.50 15.13
CA ALA A 139 10.30 -14.52 14.48
C ALA A 139 9.64 -14.00 13.19
N ASN A 140 9.15 -12.75 13.19
CA ASN A 140 8.59 -12.13 11.98
C ASN A 140 9.68 -11.93 10.91
N TYR A 141 10.87 -11.47 11.30
CA TYR A 141 11.97 -11.27 10.35
C TYR A 141 12.50 -12.59 9.79
N ALA A 142 12.60 -13.63 10.62
CA ALA A 142 12.95 -14.98 10.17
C ALA A 142 11.93 -15.51 9.15
N SER A 143 10.64 -15.36 9.43
CA SER A 143 9.56 -15.74 8.52
C SER A 143 9.62 -14.95 7.20
N PHE A 144 9.99 -13.66 7.26
CA PHE A 144 10.18 -12.83 6.07
C PHE A 144 11.30 -13.39 5.19
N ASN A 145 12.45 -13.73 5.78
CA ASN A 145 13.58 -14.25 5.02
C ASN A 145 13.25 -15.57 4.30
N VAL A 146 12.48 -16.46 4.94
CA VAL A 146 12.01 -17.71 4.32
C VAL A 146 11.07 -17.44 3.14
N LEU A 147 10.12 -16.51 3.29
CA LEU A 147 9.09 -16.29 2.29
C LEU A 147 9.52 -15.34 1.16
N MET A 148 10.51 -14.48 1.39
CA MET A 148 11.03 -13.54 0.38
C MET A 148 11.52 -14.28 -0.87
N GLU A 149 12.15 -15.44 -0.71
CA GLU A 149 12.69 -16.24 -1.83
C GLU A 149 11.63 -17.13 -2.51
N LEU A 150 10.46 -17.34 -1.89
CA LEU A 150 9.43 -18.25 -2.40
C LEU A 150 8.89 -17.87 -3.79
N THR A 151 9.08 -18.73 -4.78
CA THR A 151 8.64 -18.53 -6.16
C THR A 151 7.27 -19.14 -6.45
N TRP A 152 6.68 -18.79 -7.59
CA TRP A 152 5.43 -19.39 -8.05
C TRP A 152 5.59 -20.88 -8.38
N ASP A 153 6.69 -21.27 -9.01
CA ASP A 153 6.96 -22.67 -9.40
C ASP A 153 7.09 -23.59 -8.18
N GLU A 154 7.70 -23.09 -7.11
CA GLU A 154 7.76 -23.79 -5.82
C GLU A 154 6.38 -23.98 -5.19
N VAL A 155 5.50 -22.99 -5.31
CA VAL A 155 4.12 -23.09 -4.83
C VAL A 155 3.31 -24.06 -5.69
N LEU A 156 3.48 -24.06 -7.00
CA LEU A 156 2.82 -25.02 -7.89
C LEU A 156 3.23 -26.46 -7.58
N SER A 157 4.50 -26.68 -7.23
CA SER A 157 5.02 -28.03 -6.96
C SER A 157 4.73 -28.55 -5.54
N ARG A 158 4.74 -27.68 -4.52
CA ARG A 158 4.66 -28.09 -3.10
C ARG A 158 3.49 -27.50 -2.32
N GLY A 159 2.85 -26.46 -2.85
CA GLY A 159 1.83 -25.67 -2.15
C GLY A 159 2.39 -24.72 -1.10
N THR A 160 1.64 -23.67 -0.75
CA THR A 160 2.05 -22.65 0.22
C THR A 160 2.25 -23.19 1.64
N LYS A 161 1.45 -24.19 2.04
CA LYS A 161 1.51 -24.80 3.37
C LYS A 161 2.85 -25.44 3.68
N HIS A 162 3.58 -25.91 2.67
CA HIS A 162 4.93 -26.47 2.81
C HIS A 162 5.92 -25.43 3.39
N PHE A 163 5.73 -24.15 3.09
CA PHE A 163 6.66 -23.08 3.46
C PHE A 163 6.20 -22.31 4.70
N SER A 164 4.89 -22.07 4.84
CA SER A 164 4.32 -21.44 6.03
C SER A 164 2.83 -21.71 6.13
N GLU A 165 2.41 -22.31 7.24
CA GLU A 165 0.99 -22.57 7.52
C GLU A 165 0.21 -21.27 7.76
N GLU A 166 0.84 -20.26 8.38
CA GLU A 166 0.21 -18.95 8.60
C GLU A 166 -0.04 -18.21 7.29
N PHE A 167 0.96 -18.21 6.41
CA PHE A 167 0.84 -17.62 5.08
C PHE A 167 -0.18 -18.38 4.22
N SER A 168 -0.18 -19.72 4.26
CA SER A 168 -1.18 -20.51 3.53
C SER A 168 -2.60 -20.17 3.98
N ARG A 169 -2.85 -20.10 5.29
CA ARG A 169 -4.16 -19.72 5.83
C ARG A 169 -4.55 -18.29 5.47
N PHE A 170 -3.58 -17.38 5.37
CA PHE A 170 -3.82 -16.02 4.86
C PHE A 170 -4.27 -16.03 3.40
N CYS A 171 -3.57 -16.78 2.53
CA CYS A 171 -3.96 -16.94 1.13
C CYS A 171 -5.38 -17.52 0.99
N ASP A 172 -5.72 -18.58 1.73
CA ASP A 172 -7.05 -19.21 1.69
C ASP A 172 -8.15 -18.20 2.06
N ARG A 173 -7.93 -17.42 3.13
CA ARG A 173 -8.86 -16.36 3.55
C ARG A 173 -9.00 -15.29 2.48
N LYS A 174 -7.91 -14.69 2.02
CA LYS A 174 -7.97 -13.61 1.01
C LYS A 174 -8.56 -14.08 -0.31
N MET A 175 -8.35 -15.34 -0.70
CA MET A 175 -9.01 -15.92 -1.86
C MET A 175 -10.52 -16.02 -1.63
N SER A 176 -10.95 -16.53 -0.47
CA SER A 176 -12.36 -16.61 -0.09
C SER A 176 -13.02 -15.22 -0.05
N ASP A 177 -12.34 -14.22 0.52
CA ASP A 177 -12.79 -12.83 0.58
C ASP A 177 -13.01 -12.28 -0.83
N VAL A 178 -12.05 -12.45 -1.75
CA VAL A 178 -12.18 -11.95 -3.13
C VAL A 178 -13.29 -12.68 -3.89
N VAL A 179 -13.36 -14.02 -3.78
CA VAL A 179 -14.37 -14.84 -4.45
C VAL A 179 -15.78 -14.47 -3.96
N SER A 180 -15.97 -14.33 -2.65
CA SER A 180 -17.26 -13.97 -2.06
C SER A 180 -17.63 -12.52 -2.39
N MET A 181 -16.69 -11.58 -2.26
CA MET A 181 -16.87 -10.16 -2.54
C MET A 181 -17.34 -9.93 -3.98
N LEU A 182 -16.72 -10.59 -4.96
CA LEU A 182 -17.06 -10.47 -6.39
C LEU A 182 -18.14 -11.46 -6.85
N CYS A 183 -18.61 -12.37 -5.99
CA CYS A 183 -19.48 -13.48 -6.37
C CYS A 183 -18.89 -14.32 -7.52
N TRP A 184 -17.58 -14.55 -7.49
CA TRP A 184 -16.85 -15.23 -8.55
C TRP A 184 -17.24 -16.70 -8.62
N ASN A 185 -17.66 -17.18 -9.79
CA ASN A 185 -18.26 -18.50 -9.94
C ASN A 185 -17.54 -19.41 -10.95
N ARG A 186 -16.31 -19.07 -11.34
CA ARG A 186 -15.48 -19.86 -12.25
C ARG A 186 -14.12 -20.15 -11.64
N ALA A 187 -13.51 -21.27 -12.03
CA ALA A 187 -12.12 -21.55 -11.70
C ALA A 187 -11.22 -20.40 -12.19
N TRP A 188 -10.22 -20.03 -11.39
CA TRP A 188 -9.28 -18.99 -11.77
C TRP A 188 -8.24 -19.58 -12.73
N PRO A 189 -8.00 -18.94 -13.88
CA PRO A 189 -6.92 -19.36 -14.76
C PRO A 189 -5.56 -19.11 -14.09
N GLU A 190 -4.54 -19.86 -14.50
CA GLU A 190 -3.20 -19.78 -13.89
C GLU A 190 -2.63 -18.35 -13.80
N PRO A 191 -2.74 -17.48 -14.83
CA PRO A 191 -2.24 -16.10 -14.71
C PRO A 191 -2.95 -15.26 -13.64
N LEU A 192 -4.21 -15.58 -13.33
CA LEU A 192 -4.94 -14.93 -12.25
C LEU A 192 -4.50 -15.47 -10.89
N LEU A 193 -4.28 -16.78 -10.78
CA LEU A 193 -3.74 -17.41 -9.57
C LEU A 193 -2.32 -16.90 -9.26
N GLN A 194 -1.46 -16.81 -10.27
CA GLN A 194 -0.10 -16.28 -10.12
C GLN A 194 -0.11 -14.81 -9.67
N ALA A 195 -0.97 -13.97 -10.26
CA ALA A 195 -1.12 -12.58 -9.86
C ALA A 195 -1.66 -12.46 -8.42
N PHE A 196 -2.58 -13.33 -8.03
CA PHE A 196 -3.10 -13.41 -6.67
C PHE A 196 -2.04 -13.84 -5.65
N PHE A 197 -1.24 -14.84 -6.00
CA PHE A 197 -0.12 -15.27 -5.18
C PHE A 197 0.87 -14.13 -4.99
N GLY A 198 1.27 -13.43 -6.05
CA GLY A 198 2.16 -12.28 -5.97
C GLY A 198 1.61 -11.18 -5.05
N ALA A 199 0.32 -10.85 -5.18
CA ALA A 199 -0.35 -9.89 -4.29
C ALA A 199 -0.39 -10.37 -2.84
N SER A 200 -0.74 -11.63 -2.59
CA SER A 200 -0.83 -12.19 -1.24
C SER A 200 0.53 -12.24 -0.56
N LYS A 201 1.55 -12.76 -1.27
CA LYS A 201 2.93 -12.82 -0.78
C LYS A 201 3.45 -11.44 -0.41
N SER A 202 3.37 -10.48 -1.34
CA SER A 202 3.92 -9.13 -1.11
C SER A 202 3.24 -8.41 0.06
N VAL A 203 1.92 -8.51 0.22
CA VAL A 203 1.21 -7.94 1.38
C VAL A 203 1.60 -8.63 2.68
N TRP A 204 1.76 -9.96 2.67
CA TRP A 204 2.22 -10.72 3.83
C TRP A 204 3.65 -10.34 4.24
N LEU A 205 4.55 -10.12 3.28
CA LEU A 205 5.92 -9.66 3.55
C LEU A 205 5.95 -8.27 4.19
N VAL A 206 5.09 -7.34 3.74
CA VAL A 206 4.92 -6.02 4.37
C VAL A 206 4.49 -6.17 5.83
N HIS A 207 3.54 -7.08 6.10
CA HIS A 207 3.06 -7.35 7.46
C HIS A 207 4.15 -7.91 8.38
N LEU A 208 4.93 -8.88 7.88
CA LEU A 208 6.06 -9.43 8.63
C LEU A 208 7.07 -8.35 8.97
N LEU A 209 7.51 -7.54 7.99
CA LEU A 209 8.48 -6.47 8.22
C LEU A 209 7.96 -5.37 9.15
N ALA A 210 6.69 -4.98 9.04
CA ALA A 210 6.07 -4.04 9.98
C ALA A 210 6.13 -4.55 11.43
N ASN A 211 6.04 -5.86 11.61
CA ASN A 211 6.10 -6.54 12.91
C ASN A 211 7.53 -6.98 13.31
N SER A 212 8.54 -6.77 12.46
CA SER A 212 9.97 -7.01 12.73
C SER A 212 10.64 -5.88 13.52
N VAL A 213 9.91 -4.80 13.81
CA VAL A 213 10.36 -3.68 14.65
C VAL A 213 9.42 -3.44 15.82
N ASN A 214 9.93 -2.77 16.86
CA ASN A 214 9.16 -2.42 18.04
C ASN A 214 9.33 -0.93 18.41
N PRO A 215 8.25 -0.12 18.47
CA PRO A 215 6.87 -0.49 18.13
C PRO A 215 6.71 -0.86 16.65
N SER A 216 5.69 -1.67 16.33
CA SER A 216 5.41 -2.09 14.96
C SER A 216 4.98 -0.91 14.09
N LEU A 217 5.31 -0.96 12.80
CA LEU A 217 4.94 0.09 11.85
C LEU A 217 3.43 0.11 11.63
N GLN A 218 2.86 1.32 11.63
CA GLN A 218 1.41 1.51 11.57
C GLN A 218 0.97 1.85 10.15
N ILE A 219 -0.12 1.22 9.73
CA ILE A 219 -0.78 1.50 8.46
C ILE A 219 -1.62 2.78 8.57
N VAL A 220 -1.57 3.59 7.52
CA VAL A 220 -2.40 4.79 7.34
C VAL A 220 -3.47 4.44 6.33
N ARG A 221 -4.73 4.71 6.69
CA ARG A 221 -5.88 4.58 5.81
C ARG A 221 -6.61 5.92 5.77
N VAL A 222 -7.22 6.20 4.63
CA VAL A 222 -8.03 7.41 4.40
C VAL A 222 -9.37 6.97 3.87
N GLU A 223 -10.42 7.67 4.28
CA GLU A 223 -11.78 7.32 3.95
C GLU A 223 -12.34 8.21 2.84
N LYS A 224 -13.49 7.81 2.30
CA LYS A 224 -14.25 8.64 1.37
C LYS A 224 -14.60 9.97 2.05
N ASP A 225 -14.51 11.05 1.27
CA ASP A 225 -14.84 12.43 1.65
C ASP A 225 -13.90 13.06 2.69
N ASP A 226 -12.79 12.40 3.02
CA ASP A 226 -11.68 13.04 3.73
C ASP A 226 -11.09 14.17 2.88
N ARG A 227 -10.62 15.24 3.55
CA ARG A 227 -9.90 16.32 2.86
C ARG A 227 -8.56 15.81 2.34
N PHE A 228 -8.22 16.18 1.11
CA PHE A 228 -6.90 15.84 0.57
C PHE A 228 -5.80 16.54 1.38
N ASP A 229 -4.88 15.75 1.94
CA ASP A 229 -3.69 16.25 2.63
C ASP A 229 -2.41 15.78 1.90
N PRO A 230 -1.65 16.68 1.25
CA PRO A 230 -0.45 16.31 0.51
C PRO A 230 0.67 15.75 1.39
N VAL A 231 0.62 15.89 2.71
CA VAL A 231 1.58 15.27 3.64
C VAL A 231 1.37 13.76 3.67
N TYR A 232 0.13 13.31 3.75
CA TYR A 232 -0.24 11.90 3.92
C TYR A 232 -0.74 11.22 2.64
N MET A 233 -1.03 11.97 1.58
CA MET A 233 -1.72 11.48 0.39
C MET A 233 -1.01 11.87 -0.92
N GLU A 234 -1.04 10.97 -1.89
CA GLU A 234 -0.62 11.19 -3.28
C GLU A 234 -1.77 10.85 -4.24
N GLU A 235 -2.08 11.75 -5.17
CA GLU A 235 -3.20 11.54 -6.11
C GLU A 235 -2.79 10.65 -7.28
N THR A 236 -3.66 9.70 -7.60
CA THR A 236 -3.54 8.77 -8.73
C THR A 236 -4.45 9.25 -9.86
N GLY A 237 -3.91 9.95 -10.86
CA GLY A 237 -4.70 10.31 -12.05
C GLY A 237 -4.43 11.68 -12.69
N GLY A 238 -3.59 12.53 -12.11
CA GLY A 238 -3.22 13.83 -12.69
C GLY A 238 -3.19 14.94 -11.66
N ASP A 239 -2.98 16.17 -12.11
CA ASP A 239 -2.81 17.37 -11.27
C ASP A 239 -3.98 18.33 -11.48
N ARG A 240 -5.13 18.01 -10.89
CA ARG A 240 -6.31 18.88 -10.89
C ARG A 240 -6.58 19.33 -9.44
N LEU A 241 -7.38 20.39 -9.27
CA LEU A 241 -7.71 20.94 -7.95
C LEU A 241 -8.37 19.89 -7.04
N LYS A 242 -7.62 19.45 -6.03
CA LYS A 242 -7.90 18.33 -5.12
C LYS A 242 -8.71 18.87 -3.94
N SER A 243 -9.94 18.40 -3.77
CA SER A 243 -10.76 18.77 -2.60
C SER A 243 -10.92 17.59 -1.65
N LEU A 244 -11.60 16.54 -2.12
CA LEU A 244 -12.03 15.43 -1.28
C LEU A 244 -11.57 14.09 -1.86
N VAL A 245 -11.23 13.15 -0.98
CA VAL A 245 -10.90 11.77 -1.36
C VAL A 245 -12.16 11.08 -1.86
N ARG A 246 -12.09 10.52 -3.07
CA ARG A 246 -13.12 9.64 -3.61
C ARG A 246 -12.87 8.19 -3.17
N ALA A 247 -11.62 7.75 -3.24
CA ALA A 247 -11.23 6.39 -2.88
C ALA A 247 -9.75 6.34 -2.47
N MET A 248 -9.45 5.57 -1.42
CA MET A 248 -8.08 5.11 -1.17
C MET A 248 -7.76 3.96 -2.13
N VAL A 249 -6.81 4.17 -3.02
CA VAL A 249 -6.30 3.15 -3.95
C VAL A 249 -5.31 2.23 -3.24
N GLN A 250 -4.38 2.80 -2.45
CA GLN A 250 -3.38 2.03 -1.71
C GLN A 250 -3.13 2.67 -0.35
N PRO A 251 -2.94 1.88 0.72
CA PRO A 251 -2.66 2.43 2.04
C PRO A 251 -1.27 3.08 2.12
N GLY A 252 -1.13 3.93 3.13
CA GLY A 252 0.13 4.52 3.56
C GLY A 252 0.67 3.86 4.82
N PHE A 253 1.83 4.32 5.31
CA PHE A 253 2.45 3.80 6.52
C PHE A 253 3.26 4.87 7.26
N TYR A 254 3.19 4.87 8.59
CA TYR A 254 4.10 5.64 9.44
C TYR A 254 5.42 4.89 9.61
N VAL A 255 6.53 5.55 9.31
CA VAL A 255 7.88 4.98 9.36
C VAL A 255 8.80 5.99 10.03
N TYR A 256 9.09 5.79 11.32
CA TYR A 256 10.04 6.58 12.12
C TYR A 256 10.08 8.10 11.82
N GLY A 257 8.94 8.79 12.01
CA GLY A 257 8.83 10.24 11.80
C GLY A 257 8.61 10.66 10.34
N SER A 258 8.62 9.71 9.40
CA SER A 258 8.23 9.89 8.00
C SER A 258 6.93 9.15 7.69
N VAL A 259 6.34 9.46 6.53
CA VAL A 259 5.15 8.77 6.03
C VAL A 259 5.35 8.28 4.61
N VAL A 260 4.99 7.02 4.38
CA VAL A 260 4.70 6.51 3.04
C VAL A 260 3.26 6.89 2.73
N LYS A 261 3.05 7.81 1.77
CA LYS A 261 1.74 8.42 1.51
C LYS A 261 0.72 7.42 0.99
N CYS A 262 -0.55 7.54 1.38
CA CYS A 262 -1.65 6.82 0.76
C CYS A 262 -1.80 7.23 -0.71
N LYS A 263 -2.09 6.28 -1.59
CA LYS A 263 -2.52 6.60 -2.95
C LYS A 263 -4.02 6.80 -2.97
N VAL A 264 -4.49 7.92 -3.50
CA VAL A 264 -5.92 8.26 -3.54
C VAL A 264 -6.37 8.67 -4.92
N VAL A 265 -7.66 8.49 -5.20
CA VAL A 265 -8.36 9.21 -6.28
C VAL A 265 -9.19 10.29 -5.61
N CYS A 266 -9.13 11.52 -6.10
CA CYS A 266 -9.89 12.65 -5.56
C CYS A 266 -11.15 12.95 -6.39
N LYS A 267 -12.10 13.66 -5.76
CA LYS A 267 -13.18 14.36 -6.44
C LYS A 267 -12.63 15.67 -7.01
N HIS A 268 -12.95 15.92 -8.28
CA HIS A 268 -12.57 17.17 -8.93
C HIS A 268 -13.57 18.25 -8.56
N SER A 269 -13.06 19.38 -8.06
CA SER A 269 -13.85 20.58 -7.82
C SER A 269 -13.91 21.38 -9.13
N GLY A 270 -14.82 21.00 -10.03
CA GLY A 270 -15.05 21.71 -11.29
C GLY A 270 -16.01 20.94 -12.19
N ASN A 271 -17.21 21.50 -12.38
CA ASN A 271 -18.32 21.13 -13.26
C ASN A 271 -18.23 19.75 -13.96
N ASP A 272 -19.18 18.87 -13.61
CA ASP A 272 -19.66 17.79 -14.48
C ASP A 272 -20.36 18.38 -15.73
N GLU A 273 -19.68 19.21 -16.51
CA GLU A 273 -20.04 19.43 -17.90
C GLU A 273 -19.32 18.37 -18.71
N GLU A 274 -20.08 17.37 -19.14
CA GLU A 274 -19.71 16.50 -20.25
C GLU A 274 -19.28 17.41 -21.42
N GLU A 275 -17.97 17.54 -21.67
CA GLU A 275 -17.47 18.04 -22.95
C GLU A 275 -17.92 17.05 -24.03
N VAL A 276 -19.09 17.35 -24.62
CA VAL A 276 -19.44 16.90 -25.96
C VAL A 276 -18.43 17.56 -26.89
N VAL A 277 -17.39 16.82 -27.24
CA VAL A 277 -16.48 17.21 -28.31
C VAL A 277 -17.25 17.13 -29.62
N GLU A 278 -17.83 18.24 -30.07
CA GLU A 278 -18.26 18.40 -31.45
C GLU A 278 -17.03 18.41 -32.35
N ASP A 279 -17.07 17.52 -33.35
CA ASP A 279 -16.11 17.40 -34.43
C ASP A 279 -15.87 18.76 -35.10
N ARG A 280 -14.61 19.22 -35.10
CA ARG A 280 -14.16 20.25 -36.05
C ARG A 280 -13.30 19.62 -37.13
N PRO A 281 -13.58 19.89 -38.42
CA PRO A 281 -12.87 19.24 -39.51
C PRO A 281 -11.41 19.71 -39.56
N VAL A 282 -10.53 18.72 -39.76
CA VAL A 282 -9.09 18.89 -39.98
C VAL A 282 -8.87 19.78 -41.21
N LYS A 283 -8.21 20.92 -41.02
CA LYS A 283 -7.63 21.68 -42.13
C LYS A 283 -6.44 20.91 -42.70
N GLU A 284 -6.55 20.53 -43.98
CA GLU A 284 -5.44 20.05 -44.79
C GLU A 284 -4.30 21.08 -44.82
N CYS A 285 -3.10 20.67 -44.41
CA CYS A 285 -1.89 21.41 -44.68
C CYS A 285 -1.32 20.97 -46.03
N ASN A 286 -1.38 21.88 -47.00
CA ASN A 286 -0.78 21.77 -48.32
C ASN A 286 0.74 21.57 -48.24
N LYS A 287 1.23 20.58 -48.99
CA LYS A 287 2.64 20.45 -49.36
C LYS A 287 2.99 21.57 -50.34
N ASN A 288 3.96 22.40 -49.97
CA ASN A 288 5.03 22.91 -50.83
C ASN A 288 5.77 24.02 -50.09
N ASP A 289 6.98 23.75 -49.61
CA ASP A 289 8.10 24.62 -50.01
C ASP A 289 9.46 23.95 -49.78
N LYS A 290 10.32 24.12 -50.78
CA LYS A 290 11.73 23.67 -50.82
C LYS A 290 12.64 24.80 -50.34
N SER A 291 13.88 24.43 -50.03
CA SER A 291 15.04 25.27 -49.62
C SER A 291 15.05 25.56 -48.10
N LEU A 292 16.14 25.36 -47.36
CA LEU A 292 17.56 25.61 -47.65
C LEU A 292 18.50 24.58 -46.99
N ILE A 293 19.65 24.46 -47.64
CA ILE A 293 20.87 23.72 -47.32
C ILE A 293 21.65 24.40 -46.18
N SER A 294 22.34 23.63 -45.31
CA SER A 294 23.75 23.84 -44.86
C SER A 294 24.07 22.84 -43.72
N ILE A 295 24.79 21.75 -43.98
CA ILE A 295 26.25 21.56 -43.80
C ILE A 295 26.72 21.67 -42.33
N CYS A 296 27.13 20.55 -41.72
CA CYS A 296 28.52 20.19 -41.39
C CYS A 296 28.59 19.18 -40.23
N SER A 297 29.05 17.96 -40.53
CA SER A 297 29.77 17.13 -39.56
C SER A 297 31.15 17.74 -39.29
N PRO A 298 31.81 17.39 -38.18
CA PRO A 298 33.01 16.56 -38.36
C PRO A 298 33.28 15.49 -37.27
N LEU A 299 33.88 14.38 -37.75
CA LEU A 299 35.03 13.61 -37.21
C LEU A 299 34.92 13.04 -35.77
N GLY A 300 35.21 11.78 -35.47
CA GLY A 300 36.05 10.79 -36.13
C GLY A 300 36.93 10.12 -35.06
N GLY A 301 36.97 8.79 -35.04
CA GLY A 301 37.74 7.97 -34.09
C GLY A 301 37.19 6.57 -34.02
#